data_AF-A0A0V0GPM9-F1
#
_entry.id   AF-A0A0V0GPM9-F1
#
_cell.length_a   1.000
_cell.length_b   1.000
_cell.length_c   1.000
_cell.angle_alpha   90.00
_cell.angle_beta   90.00
_cell.angle_gamma   90.00
#
_symmetry.space_group_name_H-M   'P 1'
#
loop_
_entity.id
_entity.type
_entity.pdbx_description
1 polymer ?
#
loop_
_entity_poly.entity_id
_entity_poly.type
_entity_poly.pdbx_seq_one_letter_code
_entity_poly.pdbx_strand_id
1 'polypeptide(L)'
;MNIVSCEGMERMVRHERLEKWRRVMEGKGFKGVALSANAVTQSKILLGLYSCDGYKLTEDNGCLLLGWQDRAILAASAWRC
;
A
#
# COMPACT_ATOMS: atom_id res chain seq x y z
N MET A 1 -19.61 -0.66 6.26
CA MET A 1 -20.30 -0.16 7.48
C MET A 1 -19.56 -0.60 8.77
N ASN A 2 -18.22 -0.62 8.78
CA ASN A 2 -17.40 -1.19 9.87
C ASN A 2 -16.29 -0.22 10.35
N ILE A 3 -16.38 1.05 9.98
CA ILE A 3 -15.42 2.09 10.43
C ILE A 3 -15.97 2.89 11.62
N VAL A 4 -17.30 3.02 11.70
CA VAL A 4 -18.00 3.93 12.62
C VAL A 4 -18.82 3.18 13.68
N SER A 5 -19.32 1.97 13.41
CA SER A 5 -20.28 1.28 14.32
C SER A 5 -19.71 0.14 15.16
N CYS A 6 -18.42 -0.19 15.04
CA CYS A 6 -17.82 -1.30 15.79
C CYS A 6 -16.66 -0.78 16.65
N GLU A 7 -16.79 -0.89 17.98
CA GLU A 7 -15.72 -0.67 18.95
C GLU A 7 -15.21 -2.01 19.50
N GLY A 8 -13.91 -2.11 19.77
CA GLY A 8 -13.28 -3.33 20.29
C GLY A 8 -12.76 -4.29 19.22
N MET A 9 -12.91 -5.60 19.44
CA MET A 9 -12.30 -6.70 18.66
C MET A 9 -12.90 -6.90 17.25
N GLU A 10 -14.01 -6.24 16.95
CA GLU A 10 -14.74 -6.34 15.67
C GLU A 10 -14.29 -5.31 14.62
N ARG A 11 -13.52 -4.29 15.03
CA ARG A 11 -13.00 -3.25 14.14
C ARG A 11 -11.77 -3.76 13.38
N MET A 12 -12.00 -4.58 12.37
CA MET A 12 -10.94 -5.20 11.55
C MET A 12 -10.18 -4.22 10.65
N VAL A 13 -10.76 -3.04 10.35
CA VAL A 13 -10.15 -2.06 9.44
C VAL A 13 -9.45 -0.94 10.22
N ARG A 14 -8.25 -1.23 10.71
CA ARG A 14 -7.32 -0.23 11.25
C ARG A 14 -6.28 0.11 10.19
N HIS A 15 -6.60 1.07 9.33
CA HIS A 15 -5.63 1.61 8.39
C HIS A 15 -4.53 2.34 9.18
N GLU A 16 -3.39 1.68 9.34
CA GLU A 16 -2.16 2.29 9.86
C GLU A 16 -1.26 2.69 8.71
N ARG A 17 -0.52 3.79 8.90
CA ARG A 17 0.44 4.28 7.92
C ARG A 17 1.50 3.22 7.64
N LEU A 18 1.97 3.18 6.40
CA LEU A 18 2.97 2.21 5.92
C LEU A 18 4.22 2.16 6.81
N GLU A 19 4.63 3.28 7.40
CA GLU A 19 5.76 3.36 8.34
C GLU A 19 5.61 2.47 9.58
N LYS A 20 4.37 2.31 10.09
CA LYS A 20 4.12 1.50 11.27
C LYS A 20 4.16 0.01 10.93
N TRP A 21 3.61 -0.37 9.77
CA TRP A 21 3.77 -1.72 9.21
C TRP A 21 5.23 -2.06 8.96
N ARG A 22 6.03 -1.11 8.47
CA ARG A 22 7.47 -1.28 8.26
C ARG A 22 8.20 -1.63 9.56
N ARG A 23 7.99 -0.86 10.63
CA ARG A 23 8.57 -1.16 11.96
C ARG A 23 8.14 -2.51 12.52
N VAL A 24 6.88 -2.91 12.34
CA VAL A 24 6.39 -4.20 12.83
C VAL A 24 7.05 -5.36 12.09
N MET A 25 7.16 -5.27 10.76
CA MET A 25 7.77 -6.30 9.93
C MET A 25 9.27 -6.40 10.18
N GLU A 26 9.98 -5.27 10.24
CA GLU A 26 11.42 -5.24 10.59
C GLU A 26 11.67 -5.77 12.01
N GLY A 27 10.83 -5.41 12.97
CA GLY A 27 10.91 -5.94 14.34
C GLY A 27 10.65 -7.44 14.45
N LYS A 28 10.03 -8.05 13.43
CA LYS A 28 9.82 -9.49 13.31
C LYS A 28 10.90 -10.20 12.47
N GLY A 29 11.92 -9.47 12.01
CA GLY A 29 13.03 -10.01 11.20
C GLY A 29 12.78 -10.02 9.70
N PHE A 30 11.65 -9.49 9.22
CA PHE A 30 11.39 -9.38 7.79
C PHE A 30 12.15 -8.20 7.20
N LYS A 31 12.81 -8.42 6.06
CA LYS A 31 13.44 -7.34 5.30
C LYS A 31 12.51 -6.91 4.17
N GLY A 32 12.29 -5.60 4.06
CA GLY A 32 11.59 -5.02 2.93
C GLY A 32 12.36 -5.29 1.64
N VAL A 33 11.68 -5.83 0.64
CA VAL A 33 12.23 -6.04 -0.70
C VAL A 33 11.55 -5.06 -1.64
N ALA A 34 12.34 -4.40 -2.49
CA ALA A 34 11.80 -3.52 -3.51
C ALA A 34 10.92 -4.32 -4.48
N LEU A 35 9.71 -3.84 -4.71
CA LEU A 35 8.85 -4.36 -5.77
C LEU A 35 9.58 -4.26 -7.12
N SER A 36 9.50 -5.33 -7.92
CA SER A 36 10.15 -5.36 -9.22
C SER A 36 9.65 -4.22 -10.10
N ALA A 37 10.55 -3.56 -10.83
CA ALA A 37 10.22 -2.49 -11.78
C ALA A 37 9.16 -2.93 -12.81
N ASN A 38 9.14 -4.22 -13.17
CA ASN A 38 8.11 -4.81 -14.02
C ASN A 38 6.71 -4.74 -13.38
N ALA A 39 6.59 -5.03 -12.08
CA ALA A 39 5.30 -4.97 -11.38
C ALA A 39 4.78 -3.53 -11.36
N VAL A 40 5.65 -2.55 -11.09
CA VAL A 40 5.32 -1.13 -11.13
C VAL A 40 4.87 -0.70 -12.52
N THR A 41 5.58 -1.12 -13.57
CA THR A 41 5.25 -0.80 -14.95
C THR A 41 3.91 -1.40 -15.37
N GLN A 42 3.65 -2.66 -15.00
CA GLN A 42 2.37 -3.32 -15.23
C GLN A 42 1.22 -2.59 -14.52
N SER A 43 1.42 -2.15 -13.27
CA SER A 43 0.42 -1.35 -12.56
C SER A 43 0.15 -0.01 -13.25
N LYS A 44 1.18 0.68 -13.77
CA LYS A 44 1.03 1.92 -14.53
C LYS A 44 0.25 1.70 -15.83
N ILE A 45 0.51 0.61 -16.55
CA ILE A 45 -0.23 0.22 -17.76
C ILE A 45 -1.70 -0.04 -17.42
N LEU A 46 -1.97 -0.80 -16.35
CA LEU A 46 -3.34 -1.07 -15.90
C LEU A 46 -4.09 0.24 -15.58
N LEU A 47 -3.43 1.20 -14.91
CA LEU A 47 -3.98 2.53 -14.66
C LEU A 47 -4.22 3.35 -15.93
N GLY A 48 -3.44 3.15 -16.99
CA GLY A 48 -3.66 3.82 -18.27
C GLY A 48 -4.76 3.18 -19.11
N LEU A 49 -4.98 1.87 -18.94
CA LEU A 49 -6.01 1.11 -19.66
C LEU A 49 -7.41 1.36 -19.11
N TYR A 50 -7.54 1.44 -17.79
CA TYR A 50 -8.75 1.97 -17.16
C TYR A 50 -8.59 3.48 -17.15
N SER A 51 -9.32 4.25 -17.95
CA SER A 51 -9.24 5.73 -17.99
C SER A 51 -9.62 6.36 -16.65
N CYS A 52 -8.72 6.26 -15.69
CA CYS A 52 -8.93 6.48 -14.28
C CYS A 52 -8.21 7.79 -13.93
N ASP A 53 -8.74 8.89 -14.48
CA ASP A 53 -8.19 10.23 -14.37
C ASP A 53 -8.18 10.68 -12.90
N GLY A 54 -7.04 10.46 -12.24
CA GLY A 54 -6.90 10.68 -10.82
C GLY A 54 -6.00 9.68 -10.11
N TYR A 55 -5.86 8.43 -10.56
CA TYR A 55 -4.95 7.51 -9.87
C TYR A 55 -3.48 7.84 -10.18
N LYS A 56 -2.64 7.89 -9.15
CA LYS A 56 -1.19 8.05 -9.25
C LYS A 56 -0.49 6.91 -8.54
N LEU A 57 0.58 6.41 -9.14
CA LEU A 57 1.47 5.43 -8.53
C LEU A 57 2.77 6.10 -8.13
N THR A 58 3.09 6.03 -6.84
CA THR A 58 4.33 6.56 -6.26
C THR A 58 5.12 5.41 -5.65
N GLU A 59 6.44 5.43 -5.80
CA GLU A 59 7.32 4.44 -5.18
C GLU A 59 7.94 5.06 -3.91
N ASP A 60 7.75 4.42 -2.76
CA ASP A 60 8.33 4.82 -1.47
C ASP A 60 9.18 3.67 -0.91
N ASN A 61 10.50 3.85 -0.90
CA ASN A 61 11.44 2.96 -0.23
C ASN A 61 11.26 1.46 -0.60
N GLY A 62 10.97 1.18 -1.87
CA GLY A 62 10.70 -0.17 -2.40
C GLY A 62 9.25 -0.66 -2.29
N CYS A 63 8.36 0.16 -1.73
CA CYS A 63 6.92 -0.06 -1.66
C CYS A 63 6.22 0.77 -2.75
N LEU A 64 5.09 0.26 -3.26
CA LEU A 64 4.27 0.92 -4.26
C LEU A 64 3.04 1.52 -3.59
N LEU A 65 2.87 2.82 -3.68
CA LEU A 65 1.73 3.56 -3.18
C LEU A 65 0.81 3.91 -4.35
N LEU A 66 -0.42 3.42 -4.30
CA LEU A 66 -1.50 3.85 -5.16
C LEU A 66 -2.25 4.98 -4.45
N GLY A 67 -2.18 6.18 -5.00
CA GLY A 67 -2.96 7.33 -4.58
C GLY A 67 -4.04 7.70 -5.58
N TRP A 68 -5.06 8.42 -5.11
CA TRP A 68 -5.98 9.19 -5.94
C TRP A 68 -5.73 10.67 -5.70
N GLN A 69 -5.36 11.37 -6.76
CA GLN A 69 -4.89 12.75 -6.81
C GLN A 69 -3.64 12.99 -5.96
N ASP A 70 -3.84 13.39 -4.71
CA ASP A 70 -2.79 13.66 -3.71
C ASP A 70 -2.90 12.73 -2.49
N ARG A 71 -3.93 11.86 -2.46
CA ARG A 71 -4.23 11.03 -1.30
C ARG A 71 -3.84 9.58 -1.55
N ALA A 72 -2.87 9.08 -0.78
CA ALA A 72 -2.55 7.66 -0.78
C ALA A 72 -3.77 6.83 -0.33
N ILE A 73 -4.20 5.89 -1.17
CA ILE A 73 -5.32 4.98 -0.90
C ILE A 73 -4.80 3.61 -0.47
N LEU A 74 -3.83 3.08 -1.21
CA LEU A 74 -3.36 1.72 -1.03
C LEU A 74 -1.84 1.68 -1.11
N ALA A 75 -1.25 0.79 -0.32
CA ALA A 75 0.19 0.62 -0.30
C ALA A 75 0.53 -0.87 -0.40
N ALA A 76 1.30 -1.23 -1.41
CA ALA A 76 1.82 -2.56 -1.63
C ALA A 76 3.29 -2.60 -1.22
N SER A 77 3.66 -3.56 -0.37
CA SER A 77 5.03 -3.78 0.08
C SER A 77 5.36 -5.26 -0.02
N ALA A 78 6.58 -5.60 -0.43
CA ALA A 78 7.06 -6.97 -0.49
C ALA A 78 8.09 -7.21 0.63
N TRP A 79 8.06 -8.40 1.21
CA TRP A 79 8.88 -8.75 2.38
C TRP A 79 9.51 -10.12 2.18
N ARG A 80 10.75 -10.29 2.62
CA ARG A 80 11.49 -11.56 2.63
C ARG A 80 11.98 -11.88 4.04
N CYS A 81 11.87 -13.15 4.45
CA CYS A 81 12.53 -13.71 5.64
C CYS A 81 13.97 -14.09 5.34
#